data_AF-I3TXD3-F1
#
_entry.id   AF-I3TXD3-F1
#
_cell.length_a   1.000
_cell.length_b   1.000
_cell.length_c   1.000
_cell.angle_alpha   90.00
_cell.angle_beta   90.00
_cell.angle_gamma   90.00
#
_symmetry.space_group_name_H-M   'P 1'
#
loop_
_entity.id
_entity.type
_entity.pdbx_description
1 polymer ?
#
loop_
_entity_poly.entity_id
_entity_poly.type
_entity_poly.pdbx_seq_one_letter_code
_entity_poly.pdbx_strand_id
1 'polypeptide(L)'
;MTVNPTLLRRVLWFDALSGLGMAALFLIAGGPVAELTGLPRGLLAATGIALVVIAGGILLIATRDPLPRKAVRTLAILNLLWVVDSIALLVLGWVEPTGPGYALVIGQAVVVAMLAELQLLGLRQPHLATA
;
A
#
# COMPACT_ATOMS: atom_id res chain seq x y z
N MET A 1 -19.15 10.96 10.38
CA MET A 1 -17.71 11.16 10.66
C MET A 1 -17.10 12.01 9.55
N THR A 2 -16.73 13.26 9.84
CA THR A 2 -16.10 14.18 8.89
C THR A 2 -14.61 13.84 8.76
N VAL A 3 -14.19 13.33 7.61
CA VAL A 3 -12.79 13.08 7.27
C VAL A 3 -12.25 14.43 6.79
N ASN A 4 -11.63 15.15 7.71
CA ASN A 4 -10.99 16.44 7.47
C ASN A 4 -10.02 16.31 6.25
N PRO A 5 -9.92 17.27 5.32
CA PRO A 5 -8.97 17.22 4.19
C PRO A 5 -7.52 16.91 4.63
N THR A 6 -7.17 17.29 5.86
CA THR A 6 -5.90 16.91 6.51
C THR A 6 -5.78 15.41 6.78
N LEU A 7 -6.87 14.70 7.04
CA LEU A 7 -6.91 13.26 7.27
C LEU A 7 -6.62 12.48 5.98
N LEU A 8 -7.21 12.85 4.83
CA LEU A 8 -6.88 12.18 3.55
C LEU A 8 -5.38 12.36 3.22
N ARG A 9 -4.84 13.56 3.44
CA ARG A 9 -3.39 13.81 3.26
C ARG A 9 -2.55 12.95 4.21
N ARG A 10 -2.96 12.83 5.48
CA ARG A 10 -2.28 11.94 6.46
C ARG A 10 -2.32 10.47 6.04
N VAL A 11 -3.45 10.01 5.50
CA VAL A 11 -3.58 8.65 4.96
C VAL A 11 -2.60 8.42 3.82
N LEU A 12 -2.47 9.37 2.88
CA LEU A 12 -1.47 9.26 1.80
C LEU A 12 -0.04 9.23 2.32
N TRP A 13 0.30 10.07 3.31
CA TRP A 13 1.62 10.04 3.93
C TRP A 13 1.91 8.71 4.63
N PHE A 14 0.93 8.18 5.39
CA PHE A 14 1.07 6.89 6.05
C PHE A 14 1.24 5.75 5.04
N ASP A 15 0.45 5.74 3.97
CA ASP A 15 0.55 4.77 2.86
C ASP A 15 1.97 4.79 2.27
N ALA A 16 2.44 5.97 1.86
CA ALA A 16 3.78 6.12 1.30
C ALA A 16 4.91 5.69 2.26
N LEU A 17 4.85 6.10 3.53
CA LEU A 17 5.91 5.81 4.50
C LEU A 17 5.93 4.34 4.89
N SER A 18 4.76 3.71 5.06
CA SER A 18 4.67 2.27 5.33
C SER A 18 5.17 1.46 4.14
N GLY A 19 4.81 1.85 2.92
CA GLY A 19 5.33 1.26 1.68
C GLY A 19 6.84 1.39 1.55
N LEU A 20 7.42 2.57 1.82
CA LEU A 20 8.88 2.77 1.81
C LEU A 20 9.59 1.95 2.90
N GLY A 21 9.01 1.84 4.10
CA GLY A 21 9.55 1.01 5.16
C GLY A 21 9.60 -0.47 4.77
N MET A 22 8.52 -0.98 4.18
CA MET A 22 8.46 -2.34 3.65
C MET A 22 9.42 -2.55 2.48
N ALA A 23 9.53 -1.57 1.58
CA ALA A 23 10.48 -1.60 0.48
C ALA A 23 11.92 -1.69 0.98
N ALA A 24 12.29 -0.86 1.96
CA ALA A 24 13.60 -0.88 2.58
C ALA A 24 13.88 -2.25 3.23
N LEU A 25 12.90 -2.82 3.94
CA LEU A 25 13.00 -4.15 4.52
C LEU A 25 13.31 -5.21 3.45
N PHE A 26 12.60 -5.21 2.32
CA PHE A 26 12.80 -6.20 1.27
C PHE A 26 14.08 -6.00 0.46
N LEU A 27 14.46 -4.75 0.17
CA LEU A 27 15.63 -4.45 -0.66
C LEU A 27 16.94 -4.57 0.11
N ILE A 28 16.95 -4.24 1.40
CA ILE A 28 18.15 -4.28 2.24
C ILE A 28 18.28 -5.65 2.93
N ALA A 29 17.19 -6.15 3.53
CA ALA A 29 17.18 -7.38 4.31
C ALA A 29 16.50 -8.56 3.60
N GLY A 30 16.38 -8.50 2.27
CA GLY A 30 15.64 -9.51 1.49
C GLY A 30 16.15 -10.94 1.63
N GLY A 31 17.43 -11.16 1.93
CA GLY A 31 17.98 -12.50 2.21
C GLY A 31 17.40 -13.10 3.50
N PRO A 32 17.67 -12.49 4.66
CA PRO A 32 17.07 -12.92 5.93
C PRO A 32 15.54 -12.98 5.91
N VAL A 33 14.87 -12.04 5.23
CA VAL A 33 13.41 -12.05 5.07
C VAL A 33 12.97 -13.27 4.25
N ALA A 34 13.64 -13.59 3.14
CA ALA A 34 13.32 -14.77 2.33
C ALA A 34 13.48 -16.06 3.15
N GLU A 35 14.56 -16.20 3.92
CA GLU A 35 14.79 -17.36 4.78
C GLU A 35 13.70 -17.52 5.84
N LEU A 36 13.31 -16.42 6.49
CA LEU A 36 12.27 -16.45 7.52
C LEU A 36 10.87 -16.73 6.96
N THR A 37 10.55 -16.14 5.81
CA THR A 37 9.19 -16.14 5.24
C THR A 37 8.94 -17.25 4.23
N GLY A 38 9.98 -17.90 3.72
CA GLY A 38 9.88 -18.83 2.59
C GLY A 38 9.53 -18.16 1.25
N LEU A 39 9.46 -16.81 1.21
CA LEU A 39 9.15 -16.10 -0.02
C LEU A 39 10.39 -16.01 -0.93
N PRO A 40 10.24 -16.16 -2.26
CA PRO A 40 11.37 -16.03 -3.18
C PRO A 40 12.03 -14.66 -3.07
N ARG A 41 13.37 -14.62 -2.96
CA ARG A 41 14.13 -13.36 -2.88
C ARG A 41 13.87 -12.43 -4.07
N GLY A 42 13.69 -13.00 -5.26
CA GLY A 42 13.34 -12.25 -6.47
C GLY A 42 11.98 -11.56 -6.37
N LEU A 43 10.99 -12.22 -5.75
CA LEU A 43 9.68 -11.64 -5.46
C LEU A 43 9.81 -10.48 -4.48
N LEU A 44 10.52 -10.67 -3.37
CA LEU A 44 10.74 -9.60 -2.38
C LEU A 44 11.42 -8.37 -3.01
N ALA A 45 12.46 -8.59 -3.83
CA ALA A 45 13.15 -7.50 -4.51
C ALA A 45 12.25 -6.77 -5.51
N ALA A 46 11.51 -7.49 -6.34
CA ALA A 46 10.57 -6.91 -7.30
C ALA A 46 9.47 -6.09 -6.58
N THR A 47 8.90 -6.66 -5.52
CA THR A 47 7.90 -5.98 -4.67
C THR A 47 8.49 -4.73 -4.02
N GLY A 48 9.71 -4.79 -3.49
CA GLY A 48 10.40 -3.64 -2.91
C GLY A 48 10.60 -2.50 -3.92
N ILE A 49 11.03 -2.82 -5.14
CA ILE A 49 11.17 -1.81 -6.22
C ILE A 49 9.81 -1.21 -6.57
N ALA A 50 8.78 -2.04 -6.74
CA ALA A 50 7.43 -1.57 -7.04
C ALA A 50 6.91 -0.62 -5.94
N LEU A 51 7.14 -0.96 -4.67
CA LEU A 51 6.75 -0.13 -3.53
C LEU A 51 7.47 1.22 -3.51
N VAL A 52 8.76 1.29 -3.86
CA VAL A 52 9.47 2.57 -4.00
C VAL A 52 8.80 3.46 -5.05
N VAL A 53 8.48 2.89 -6.23
CA VAL A 53 7.83 3.64 -7.32
C VAL A 53 6.43 4.12 -6.92
N ILE A 54 5.62 3.22 -6.34
CA ILE A 54 4.27 3.54 -5.88
C ILE A 54 4.32 4.62 -4.80
N ALA A 55 5.14 4.45 -3.76
CA ALA A 55 5.26 5.41 -2.68
C ALA A 55 5.76 6.77 -3.17
N GLY A 56 6.71 6.81 -4.12
CA GLY A 56 7.12 8.04 -4.79
C GLY A 56 5.94 8.74 -5.48
N GLY A 57 5.10 7.99 -6.20
CA GLY A 57 3.87 8.51 -6.80
C GLY A 57 2.88 9.05 -5.77
N ILE A 58 2.70 8.36 -4.63
CA ILE A 58 1.82 8.80 -3.53
C ILE A 58 2.35 10.11 -2.93
N LEU A 59 3.65 10.23 -2.67
CA LEU A 59 4.26 11.47 -2.16
C LEU A 59 4.06 12.64 -3.14
N LEU A 60 4.20 12.39 -4.45
CA LEU A 60 3.92 13.41 -5.46
C LEU A 60 2.45 13.86 -5.45
N ILE A 61 1.50 12.95 -5.20
CA ILE A 61 0.09 13.30 -4.99
C ILE A 61 -0.08 14.12 -3.70
N ALA A 62 0.55 13.68 -2.61
CA ALA A 62 0.45 14.26 -1.28
C ALA A 62 1.09 15.65 -1.14
N THR A 63 1.84 16.13 -2.13
CA THR A 63 2.38 17.50 -2.18
C THR A 63 1.46 18.50 -2.89
N ARG A 64 0.40 18.04 -3.58
CA ARG A 64 -0.52 18.93 -4.33
C ARG A 64 -1.57 19.55 -3.43
N ASP A 65 -1.97 20.77 -3.78
CA ASP A 65 -3.10 21.47 -3.17
C ASP A 65 -3.94 22.16 -4.27
N PRO A 66 -5.21 21.78 -4.48
CA PRO A 66 -5.92 20.68 -3.82
C PRO A 66 -5.40 19.29 -4.24
N LEU A 67 -5.72 18.26 -3.43
CA LEU A 67 -5.38 16.88 -3.78
C LEU A 67 -6.12 16.45 -5.07
N PRO A 68 -5.41 15.91 -6.08
CA PRO A 68 -6.03 15.49 -7.33
C PRO A 68 -6.92 14.26 -7.13
N ARG A 69 -8.24 14.46 -7.03
CA ARG A 69 -9.23 13.41 -6.73
C ARG A 69 -9.13 12.19 -7.65
N LYS A 70 -8.85 12.39 -8.95
CA LYS A 70 -8.66 11.30 -9.91
C LYS A 70 -7.46 10.43 -9.54
N ALA A 71 -6.33 11.03 -9.16
CA ALA A 71 -5.12 10.30 -8.79
C ALA A 71 -5.31 9.52 -7.49
N VAL A 72 -5.95 10.11 -6.48
CA VAL A 72 -6.30 9.41 -5.23
C VAL A 72 -7.24 8.23 -5.50
N ARG A 73 -8.20 8.37 -6.43
CA ARG A 73 -9.10 7.28 -6.81
C ARG A 73 -8.33 6.15 -7.52
N THR A 74 -7.43 6.49 -8.43
CA THR A 74 -6.56 5.52 -9.09
C THR A 74 -5.70 4.76 -8.08
N LEU A 75 -5.12 5.48 -7.11
CA LEU A 75 -4.35 4.86 -6.02
C LEU A 75 -5.18 3.85 -5.23
N ALA A 76 -6.40 4.22 -4.84
CA ALA A 76 -7.28 3.30 -4.12
C ALA A 76 -7.60 2.02 -4.93
N ILE A 77 -7.80 2.16 -6.25
CA ILE A 77 -8.01 1.01 -7.13
C ILE A 77 -6.75 0.14 -7.20
N LEU A 78 -5.57 0.75 -7.32
CA LEU A 78 -4.29 0.02 -7.33
C LEU A 78 -4.07 -0.73 -6.00
N ASN A 79 -4.39 -0.12 -4.86
CA ASN A 79 -4.33 -0.77 -3.56
C ASN A 79 -5.30 -1.96 -3.48
N LEU A 80 -6.51 -1.84 -4.01
CA LEU A 80 -7.44 -2.98 -4.09
C LEU A 80 -6.90 -4.11 -4.99
N LEU A 81 -6.30 -3.77 -6.13
CA LEU A 81 -5.66 -4.76 -7.01
C LEU A 81 -4.49 -5.45 -6.31
N TRP A 82 -3.69 -4.71 -5.53
CA TRP A 82 -2.61 -5.26 -4.72
C TRP A 82 -3.12 -6.26 -3.67
N VAL A 83 -4.25 -5.98 -3.03
CA VAL A 83 -4.89 -6.91 -2.08
C VAL A 83 -5.32 -8.19 -2.79
N VAL A 84 -5.95 -8.07 -3.96
CA VAL A 84 -6.36 -9.23 -4.76
C VAL A 84 -5.15 -10.06 -5.17
N ASP A 85 -4.09 -9.41 -5.65
CA ASP A 85 -2.83 -10.07 -6.03
C ASP A 85 -2.16 -10.78 -4.84
N SER A 86 -2.19 -10.15 -3.65
CA SER A 86 -1.68 -10.74 -2.42
C SER A 86 -2.45 -12.02 -2.03
N ILE A 87 -3.77 -12.02 -2.20
CA ILE A 87 -4.60 -13.21 -1.96
C ILE A 87 -4.30 -14.27 -3.02
N ALA A 88 -4.26 -13.88 -4.30
CA ALA A 88 -3.95 -14.76 -5.42
C ALA A 88 -2.60 -15.48 -5.23
N LEU A 89 -1.57 -14.74 -4.82
CA LEU A 89 -0.25 -15.28 -4.52
C LEU A 89 -0.30 -16.43 -3.50
N LEU A 90 -1.14 -16.32 -2.48
CA LEU A 90 -1.26 -17.33 -1.42
C LEU A 90 -2.13 -18.52 -1.80
N VAL A 91 -3.15 -18.34 -2.65
CA VAL A 91 -4.11 -19.40 -2.98
C VAL A 91 -3.77 -20.18 -4.25
N LEU A 92 -2.98 -19.59 -5.16
CA LEU A 92 -2.64 -20.22 -6.45
C LEU A 92 -1.44 -21.17 -6.37
N GLY A 93 -0.78 -21.27 -5.22
CA GLY A 93 0.35 -22.20 -5.01
C GLY A 93 1.62 -21.83 -5.78
N TRP A 94 1.78 -20.56 -6.18
CA TRP A 94 2.99 -20.07 -6.86
C TRP A 94 4.20 -19.92 -5.94
N VAL A 95 3.95 -19.85 -4.63
CA VAL A 95 4.96 -19.74 -3.58
C VAL A 95 4.62 -20.68 -2.44
N GLU A 96 5.61 -21.01 -1.62
CA GLU A 96 5.45 -21.85 -0.42
C GLU A 96 5.88 -21.06 0.83
N PRO A 97 5.04 -20.13 1.32
CA PRO A 97 5.40 -19.31 2.47
C PRO A 97 5.43 -20.14 3.75
N THR A 98 6.33 -19.79 4.67
CA THR A 98 6.28 -20.25 6.05
C THR A 98 5.15 -19.55 6.82
N GLY A 99 4.88 -19.95 8.07
CA GLY A 99 3.93 -19.25 8.95
C GLY A 99 4.16 -17.73 9.02
N PRO A 100 5.40 -17.25 9.28
CA PRO A 100 5.76 -15.84 9.18
C PRO A 100 5.50 -15.22 7.79
N GLY A 101 5.73 -15.96 6.71
CA GLY A 101 5.45 -15.50 5.35
C GLY A 101 3.97 -15.25 5.11
N TYR A 102 3.09 -16.17 5.53
CA TYR A 102 1.64 -15.95 5.50
C TYR A 102 1.25 -14.73 6.33
N ALA A 103 1.75 -14.61 7.56
CA ALA A 103 1.45 -13.47 8.42
C ALA A 103 1.88 -12.14 7.79
N LEU A 104 3.04 -12.10 7.14
CA LEU A 104 3.55 -10.92 6.45
C LEU A 104 2.65 -10.54 5.26
N VAL A 105 2.33 -11.48 4.38
CA VAL A 105 1.52 -11.20 3.17
C VAL A 105 0.08 -10.82 3.54
N ILE A 106 -0.53 -11.51 4.51
CA ILE A 106 -1.88 -11.21 5.00
C ILE A 106 -1.90 -9.88 5.73
N GLY A 107 -0.94 -9.66 6.64
CA GLY A 107 -0.85 -8.45 7.45
C GLY A 107 -0.74 -7.19 6.59
N GLN A 108 0.16 -7.18 5.59
CA GLN A 108 0.26 -6.04 4.68
C GLN A 108 -1.01 -5.88 3.81
N ALA A 109 -1.64 -6.97 3.35
CA ALA A 109 -2.85 -6.89 2.54
C ALA A 109 -4.01 -6.26 3.33
N VAL A 110 -4.15 -6.59 4.62
CA VAL A 110 -5.15 -5.96 5.50
C VAL A 110 -4.90 -4.46 5.66
N VAL A 111 -3.63 -4.06 5.88
CA VAL A 111 -3.26 -2.64 5.98
C VAL A 111 -3.58 -1.90 4.68
N VAL A 112 -3.19 -2.45 3.53
CA VAL A 112 -3.45 -1.86 2.21
C VAL A 112 -4.95 -1.76 1.93
N ALA A 113 -5.75 -2.76 2.31
CA ALA A 113 -7.20 -2.73 2.18
C ALA A 113 -7.83 -1.60 3.00
N MET A 114 -7.40 -1.42 4.26
CA MET A 114 -7.86 -0.31 5.11
C MET A 114 -7.47 1.05 4.51
N LEU A 115 -6.27 1.18 3.95
CA LEU A 115 -5.83 2.42 3.29
C LEU A 115 -6.67 2.73 2.05
N ALA A 116 -6.97 1.73 1.22
CA ALA A 116 -7.85 1.88 0.07
C ALA A 116 -9.25 2.35 0.47
N GLU A 117 -9.82 1.76 1.53
CA GLU A 117 -11.11 2.17 2.06
C GLU A 117 -11.08 3.63 2.55
N LEU A 118 -10.07 4.01 3.35
CA LEU A 118 -9.91 5.38 3.84
C LEU A 118 -9.73 6.40 2.71
N GLN A 119 -9.02 6.05 1.64
CA GLN A 119 -8.87 6.88 0.44
C GLN A 119 -10.23 7.09 -0.26
N LEU A 120 -11.02 6.02 -0.44
CA LEU A 120 -12.35 6.10 -1.04
C LEU A 120 -13.33 6.89 -0.18
N LEU A 121 -13.30 6.70 1.15
CA LEU A 121 -14.12 7.46 2.09
C LEU A 121 -13.75 8.95 2.09
N GLY A 122 -12.45 9.27 2.06
CA GLY A 122 -11.97 10.64 1.94
C GLY A 122 -12.41 11.31 0.64
N LEU A 123 -12.49 10.56 -0.46
CA LEU A 123 -13.00 11.04 -1.75
C LEU A 123 -14.50 11.28 -1.80
N ARG A 124 -15.29 10.63 -0.93
CA ARG A 124 -16.75 10.79 -0.89
C ARG A 124 -17.20 12.05 -0.17
N GLN A 125 -16.30 12.75 0.54
CA GLN A 125 -16.67 13.98 1.25
C GLN A 125 -16.83 15.13 0.24
N PRO A 126 -18.01 15.77 0.17
CA PRO A 126 -18.12 17.06 -0.49
C PRO A 126 -17.32 18.09 0.31
N HIS A 127 -16.51 18.91 -0.36
CA HIS A 127 -16.08 20.16 0.24
C HIS A 127 -17.36 20.92 0.58
N LEU A 128 -17.69 21.06 1.86
CA LEU A 128 -18.65 22.09 2.26
C LEU A 128 -17.95 23.40 1.91
N ALA A 129 -18.29 23.93 0.74
CA ALA A 129 -18.01 25.31 0.41
C ALA A 129 -18.82 26.13 1.43
N THR A 130 -18.16 26.55 2.50
CA THR A 130 -18.60 27.76 3.21
C THR A 130 -18.47 28.89 2.21
N ALA A 131 -19.61 29.20 1.60
CA ALA A 131 -19.88 30.48 0.93
C ALA A 131 -19.88 31.61 1.96
#